data_AF-A0A6L7MSC5-F1
#
_entry.id   AF-A0A6L7MSC5-F1
#
_cell.length_a   1.000
_cell.length_b   1.000
_cell.length_c   1.000
_cell.angle_alpha   90.00
_cell.angle_beta   90.00
_cell.angle_gamma   90.00
#
_symmetry.space_group_name_H-M   'P 1'
#
loop_
_entity.id
_entity.type
_entity.pdbx_description
1 polymer ?
#
loop_
_entity_poly.entity_id
_entity_poly.type
_entity_poly.pdbx_seq_one_letter_code
_entity_poly.pdbx_strand_id
1 'polypeptide(L)'
;MFAAARDEVGDVVYEPFVFADLNDQEFLGEYCWVVFASGFRYTVVRDRFPAIRDLFQSFDLKSLADMAPVERDRLPIRNKRKADGFLAGCRMIAEEGFDAFKARLSEEGGVEVLEQLPGIGPITKHHLAKNIGLKDTAKPDVWLARCAEACGAADGHELVAFLHEAHPSFKKQQIDTILWDCCQRLQGLPPMAAAGVYAIEGAWPTPEFMPASEMLRVWTRANGASLAVESAATREELLGHLRSWSEADASYGVLYLRFPRSGRDGLLLDGIGGAGVSLEDIASSIEQAVYGSENCIVHLGPCWPRSATTKDIERFLERTGFAAVSGYASEVGWAESLAFDLLYLERLADVAVGGWLRPEVAAGCRDLLDGARHGPLSRSLGFRLVVAGA
;
A
#
# COMPACT_ATOMS: atom_id res chain seq x y z
N MET A 1 7.25 -3.01 10.24
CA MET A 1 6.36 -2.65 9.12
C MET A 1 4.91 -2.52 9.55
N PHE A 2 4.11 -3.56 9.65
CA PHE A 2 2.70 -3.38 9.99
C PHE A 2 2.40 -3.01 11.47
N ALA A 3 3.31 -3.25 12.41
CA ALA A 3 3.22 -2.67 13.75
C ALA A 3 3.33 -1.14 13.74
N ALA A 4 3.99 -0.60 12.71
CA ALA A 4 4.12 0.84 12.50
C ALA A 4 3.29 1.35 11.31
N ALA A 5 2.72 0.47 10.46
CA ALA A 5 1.51 0.73 9.68
C ALA A 5 0.29 0.85 10.63
N ARG A 6 0.30 0.11 11.76
CA ARG A 6 -0.59 0.33 12.92
C ARG A 6 -0.51 1.74 13.45
N ASP A 7 0.69 2.32 13.51
CA ASP A 7 0.90 3.70 13.95
C ASP A 7 0.63 4.73 12.83
N GLU A 8 0.90 4.40 11.55
CA GLU A 8 0.75 5.29 10.38
C GLU A 8 -0.69 5.49 9.90
N VAL A 9 -1.53 4.47 10.01
CA VAL A 9 -2.94 4.53 9.64
C VAL A 9 -3.76 5.18 10.78
N GLY A 10 -3.11 5.56 11.89
CA GLY A 10 -3.74 5.87 13.17
C GLY A 10 -4.38 4.61 13.78
N ASP A 11 -5.21 4.74 14.82
CA ASP A 11 -6.06 3.66 15.38
C ASP A 11 -6.99 2.96 14.35
N VAL A 12 -6.80 3.23 13.05
CA VAL A 12 -7.47 2.64 11.90
C VAL A 12 -6.54 1.67 11.15
N VAL A 13 -5.67 0.91 11.82
CA VAL A 13 -5.59 -0.50 11.39
C VAL A 13 -6.97 -1.01 11.65
N TYR A 14 -7.75 -1.05 10.58
CA TYR A 14 -9.04 -1.68 10.55
C TYR A 14 -8.92 -3.01 11.33
N GLU A 15 -9.39 -2.98 12.56
CA GLU A 15 -9.52 -4.15 13.38
C GLU A 15 -10.94 -4.61 13.12
N PRO A 16 -11.10 -5.73 12.38
CA PRO A 16 -12.43 -6.30 12.23
C PRO A 16 -12.99 -6.56 13.64
N PHE A 17 -14.31 -6.48 13.78
CA PHE A 17 -14.93 -6.86 15.04
C PHE A 17 -14.51 -8.28 15.43
N VAL A 18 -14.41 -8.54 16.73
CA VAL A 18 -14.36 -9.93 17.19
C VAL A 18 -15.77 -10.47 17.05
N PHE A 19 -15.98 -11.39 16.10
CA PHE A 19 -17.34 -11.87 15.78
C PHE A 19 -18.10 -12.39 17.02
N ALA A 20 -17.39 -13.02 17.97
CA ALA A 20 -17.97 -13.48 19.23
C ALA A 20 -18.59 -12.35 20.06
N ASP A 21 -18.00 -11.14 20.04
CA ASP A 21 -18.40 -10.00 20.85
C ASP A 21 -19.37 -9.05 20.11
N LEU A 22 -19.55 -9.26 18.80
CA LEU A 22 -20.35 -8.40 17.94
C LEU A 22 -21.82 -8.30 18.41
N ASN A 23 -22.29 -7.07 18.65
CA ASN A 23 -23.71 -6.81 18.93
C ASN A 23 -24.51 -6.45 17.65
N ASP A 24 -25.83 -6.35 17.80
CA ASP A 24 -26.75 -6.05 16.69
C ASP A 24 -26.48 -4.68 16.09
N GLN A 25 -26.27 -3.66 16.92
CA GLN A 25 -25.99 -2.30 16.49
C GLN A 25 -24.71 -2.21 15.64
N GLU A 26 -23.63 -2.87 16.09
CA GLU A 26 -22.36 -2.95 15.36
C GLU A 26 -22.52 -3.69 14.03
N PHE A 27 -23.19 -4.85 14.05
CA PHE A 27 -23.47 -5.60 12.84
C PHE A 27 -24.28 -4.77 11.83
N LEU A 28 -25.35 -4.10 12.27
CA LEU A 28 -26.21 -3.29 11.41
C LEU A 28 -25.46 -2.08 10.85
N GLY A 29 -24.55 -1.49 11.62
CA GLY A 29 -23.66 -0.44 11.15
C GLY A 29 -22.80 -0.91 9.98
N GLU A 30 -22.14 -2.05 10.12
CA GLU A 30 -21.31 -2.63 9.06
C GLU A 30 -22.13 -3.10 7.86
N TYR A 31 -23.30 -3.70 8.10
CA TYR A 31 -24.22 -4.09 7.05
C TYR A 31 -24.66 -2.86 6.22
N CYS A 32 -25.07 -1.79 6.89
CA CYS A 32 -25.43 -0.52 6.25
C CYS A 32 -24.24 0.05 5.46
N TRP A 33 -23.05 0.08 6.06
CA TRP A 33 -21.82 0.54 5.43
C TRP A 33 -21.56 -0.21 4.13
N VAL A 34 -21.56 -1.55 4.16
CA VAL A 34 -21.30 -2.38 2.97
C VAL A 34 -22.35 -2.17 1.89
N VAL A 35 -23.63 -2.10 2.27
CA VAL A 35 -24.73 -1.82 1.34
C VAL A 35 -24.50 -0.49 0.64
N PHE A 36 -24.14 0.58 1.35
CA PHE A 36 -23.91 1.90 0.74
C PHE A 36 -22.57 2.02 0.01
N ALA A 37 -21.50 1.38 0.49
CA ALA A 37 -20.16 1.36 -0.11
C ALA A 37 -20.13 0.73 -1.51
N SER A 38 -20.99 -0.26 -1.78
CA SER A 38 -21.01 -0.95 -3.08
C SER A 38 -21.32 0.00 -4.25
N GLY A 39 -20.37 0.25 -5.16
CA GLY A 39 -20.60 1.14 -6.31
C GLY A 39 -20.61 2.64 -5.98
N PHE A 40 -20.07 3.05 -4.83
CA PHE A 40 -19.80 4.46 -4.51
C PHE A 40 -18.31 4.66 -4.21
N ARG A 41 -17.82 5.90 -4.38
CA ARG A 41 -16.49 6.27 -3.89
C ARG A 41 -16.49 6.19 -2.36
N TYR A 42 -15.45 5.60 -1.79
CA TYR A 42 -15.30 5.48 -0.33
C TYR A 42 -15.45 6.83 0.38
N THR A 43 -14.80 7.90 -0.11
CA THR A 43 -14.87 9.23 0.50
C THR A 43 -16.29 9.78 0.55
N VAL A 44 -17.09 9.56 -0.50
CA VAL A 44 -18.50 9.97 -0.54
C VAL A 44 -19.30 9.24 0.55
N VAL A 45 -19.06 7.95 0.74
CA VAL A 45 -19.77 7.17 1.77
C VAL A 45 -19.31 7.58 3.15
N ARG A 46 -17.99 7.59 3.41
CA ARG A 46 -17.37 8.01 4.67
C ARG A 46 -17.89 9.37 5.13
N ASP A 47 -17.87 10.38 4.26
CA ASP A 47 -18.23 11.75 4.61
C ASP A 47 -19.74 11.90 4.89
N ARG A 48 -20.57 11.02 4.33
CA ARG A 48 -22.03 11.02 4.52
C ARG A 48 -22.51 10.02 5.57
N PHE A 49 -21.65 9.10 6.00
CA PHE A 49 -22.03 8.02 6.90
C PHE A 49 -22.50 8.50 8.28
N PRO A 50 -21.93 9.56 8.90
CA PRO A 50 -22.48 10.10 10.15
C PRO A 50 -23.95 10.49 10.02
N ALA A 51 -24.33 11.16 8.92
CA ALA A 51 -25.71 11.52 8.66
C ALA A 51 -26.61 10.29 8.35
N ILE A 52 -26.05 9.24 7.76
CA ILE A 52 -26.74 7.96 7.54
C ILE A 52 -27.03 7.29 8.88
N ARG A 53 -26.03 7.23 9.77
CA ARG A 53 -26.16 6.69 11.12
C ARG A 53 -27.22 7.44 11.92
N ASP A 54 -27.21 8.77 11.88
CA ASP A 54 -28.19 9.59 12.59
C ASP A 54 -29.61 9.37 12.04
N LEU A 55 -29.75 9.34 10.70
CA LEU A 55 -31.03 9.03 10.04
C LEU A 55 -31.55 7.64 10.45
N PHE A 56 -30.67 6.65 10.50
CA PHE A 56 -30.99 5.27 10.89
C PHE A 56 -30.84 5.03 12.40
N GLN A 57 -31.07 6.06 13.21
CA GLN A 57 -31.24 5.96 14.66
C GLN A 57 -30.09 5.23 15.36
N SER A 58 -28.85 5.52 14.96
CA SER A 58 -27.64 4.87 15.46
C SER A 58 -27.66 3.34 15.35
N PHE A 59 -28.43 2.81 14.40
CA PHE A 59 -28.57 1.39 14.11
C PHE A 59 -29.23 0.56 15.22
N ASP A 60 -30.13 1.16 16.02
CA ASP A 60 -30.97 0.40 16.95
C ASP A 60 -31.92 -0.53 16.18
N LEU A 61 -31.77 -1.85 16.36
CA LEU A 61 -32.48 -2.87 15.58
C LEU A 61 -34.00 -2.73 15.71
N LYS A 62 -34.50 -2.51 16.94
CA LYS A 62 -35.93 -2.39 17.21
C LYS A 62 -36.52 -1.18 16.47
N SER A 63 -35.86 -0.03 16.58
CA SER A 63 -36.30 1.19 15.92
C SER A 63 -36.25 1.07 14.39
N LEU A 64 -35.26 0.34 13.85
CA LEU A 64 -35.13 0.11 12.41
C LEU A 64 -36.14 -0.88 11.85
N ALA A 65 -36.51 -1.91 12.62
CA ALA A 65 -37.52 -2.89 12.21
C ALA A 65 -38.89 -2.22 11.97
N ASP A 66 -39.25 -1.28 12.85
CA ASP A 66 -40.51 -0.52 12.78
C ASP A 66 -40.41 0.71 11.87
N MET A 67 -39.23 1.01 11.31
CA MET A 67 -39.00 2.21 10.54
C MET A 67 -39.71 2.16 9.17
N ALA A 68 -40.53 3.18 8.90
CA ALA A 68 -41.12 3.38 7.59
C ALA A 68 -40.04 3.66 6.52
N PRO A 69 -40.28 3.29 5.24
CA PRO A 69 -39.36 3.61 4.15
C PRO A 69 -39.02 5.10 4.09
N VAL A 70 -37.74 5.41 3.86
CA VAL A 70 -37.28 6.80 3.76
C VAL A 70 -37.38 7.27 2.31
N GLU A 71 -37.88 8.48 2.12
CA GLU A 71 -37.95 9.12 0.81
C GLU A 71 -36.57 9.52 0.29
N ARG A 72 -36.40 9.45 -1.03
CA ARG A 72 -35.08 9.58 -1.69
C ARG A 72 -34.37 10.90 -1.38
N ASP A 73 -35.13 11.97 -1.29
CA ASP A 73 -34.67 13.34 -1.05
C ASP A 73 -34.13 13.56 0.37
N ARG A 74 -34.61 12.77 1.33
CA ARG A 74 -34.17 12.78 2.73
C ARG A 74 -32.90 11.96 2.99
N LEU A 75 -32.45 11.16 2.03
CA LEU A 75 -31.28 10.30 2.18
C LEU A 75 -29.96 11.09 1.95
N PRO A 76 -28.97 10.98 2.85
CA PRO A 76 -27.64 11.57 2.66
C PRO A 76 -26.94 11.11 1.38
N ILE A 77 -27.19 9.86 0.98
CA ILE A 77 -26.89 9.29 -0.33
C ILE A 77 -28.22 8.92 -0.98
N ARG A 78 -28.59 9.64 -2.05
CA ARG A 78 -29.93 9.59 -2.71
C ARG A 78 -30.22 8.29 -3.46
N ASN A 79 -30.03 7.15 -2.80
CA ASN A 79 -30.25 5.80 -3.31
C ASN A 79 -31.30 5.07 -2.46
N LYS A 80 -32.57 5.30 -2.81
CA LYS A 80 -33.72 4.73 -2.12
C LYS A 80 -33.71 3.19 -2.12
N ARG A 81 -33.34 2.57 -3.25
CA ARG A 81 -33.26 1.11 -3.36
C ARG A 81 -32.35 0.48 -2.29
N LYS A 82 -31.20 1.11 -2.00
CA LYS A 82 -30.27 0.64 -0.97
C LYS A 82 -30.82 0.84 0.44
N ALA A 83 -31.42 1.99 0.71
CA ALA A 83 -32.06 2.25 1.99
C ALA A 83 -33.20 1.25 2.28
N ASP A 84 -34.06 1.02 1.28
CA ASP A 84 -35.17 0.07 1.40
C ASP A 84 -34.68 -1.38 1.59
N GLY A 85 -33.60 -1.77 0.89
CA GLY A 85 -32.96 -3.07 1.08
C GLY A 85 -32.36 -3.24 2.47
N PHE A 86 -31.62 -2.24 2.95
CA PHE A 86 -31.08 -2.24 4.31
C PHE A 86 -32.18 -2.40 5.37
N LEU A 87 -33.25 -1.60 5.29
CA LEU A 87 -34.40 -1.69 6.21
C LEU A 87 -35.13 -3.05 6.10
N ALA A 88 -35.24 -3.63 4.91
CA ALA A 88 -35.80 -4.96 4.74
C ALA A 88 -34.95 -6.03 5.43
N GLY A 89 -33.62 -5.94 5.32
CA GLY A 89 -32.72 -6.83 6.06
C GLY A 89 -32.82 -6.64 7.58
N CYS A 90 -32.97 -5.40 8.07
CA CYS A 90 -33.19 -5.14 9.49
C CYS A 90 -34.46 -5.83 10.01
N ARG A 91 -35.56 -5.78 9.25
CA ARG A 91 -36.80 -6.50 9.59
C ARG A 91 -36.61 -8.01 9.65
N MET A 92 -35.92 -8.59 8.66
CA MET A 92 -35.61 -10.03 8.66
C MET A 92 -34.83 -10.45 9.91
N ILE A 93 -33.81 -9.67 10.29
CA ILE A 93 -32.99 -9.93 11.48
C ILE A 93 -33.81 -9.76 12.76
N ALA A 94 -34.70 -8.75 12.82
CA ALA A 94 -35.57 -8.54 13.98
C ALA A 94 -36.62 -9.64 14.15
N GLU A 95 -37.17 -10.16 13.04
CA GLU A 95 -38.13 -11.27 13.03
C GLU A 95 -37.48 -12.58 13.51
N GLU A 96 -36.23 -12.84 13.12
CA GLU A 96 -35.45 -14.00 13.56
C GLU A 96 -34.89 -13.85 14.99
N GLY A 97 -34.56 -12.62 15.38
CA GLY A 97 -33.76 -12.31 16.56
C GLY A 97 -32.27 -12.34 16.26
N PHE A 98 -31.53 -11.30 16.69
CA PHE A 98 -30.12 -11.16 16.36
C PHE A 98 -29.25 -12.31 16.87
N ASP A 99 -29.50 -12.83 18.07
CA ASP A 99 -28.73 -13.94 18.62
C ASP A 99 -28.88 -15.22 17.79
N ALA A 100 -30.11 -15.51 17.32
CA ALA A 100 -30.39 -16.65 16.44
C ALA A 100 -29.74 -16.45 15.06
N PHE A 101 -29.84 -15.24 14.51
CA PHE A 101 -29.15 -14.87 13.27
C PHE A 101 -27.63 -15.03 13.37
N LYS A 102 -27.04 -14.57 14.48
CA LYS A 102 -25.60 -14.68 14.76
C LYS A 102 -25.16 -16.14 14.94
N ALA A 103 -25.95 -16.96 15.62
CA ALA A 103 -25.70 -18.40 15.73
C ALA A 103 -25.73 -19.09 14.36
N ARG A 104 -26.72 -18.78 13.51
CA ARG A 104 -26.83 -19.29 12.14
C ARG A 104 -25.62 -18.91 11.27
N LEU A 105 -25.10 -17.70 11.44
CA LEU A 105 -23.85 -17.27 10.79
C LEU A 105 -22.65 -18.12 11.22
N SER A 106 -22.50 -18.47 12.51
CA SER A 106 -21.39 -19.29 12.98
C SER A 106 -21.54 -20.79 12.71
N GLU A 107 -22.75 -21.34 12.71
CA GLU A 107 -23.00 -22.79 12.79
C GLU A 107 -23.47 -23.42 11.48
N GLU A 108 -24.24 -22.72 10.63
CA GLU A 108 -24.96 -23.35 9.52
C GLU A 108 -24.40 -23.02 8.13
N GLY A 109 -23.89 -21.80 7.89
CA GLY A 109 -23.50 -21.41 6.53
C GLY A 109 -22.46 -20.31 6.37
N GLY A 110 -21.89 -19.78 7.46
CA GLY A 110 -20.76 -18.87 7.40
C GLY A 110 -21.02 -17.64 6.52
N VAL A 111 -20.08 -17.35 5.62
CA VAL A 111 -20.14 -16.20 4.70
C VAL A 111 -21.32 -16.28 3.72
N GLU A 112 -21.82 -17.47 3.39
CA GLU A 112 -22.89 -17.65 2.41
C GLU A 112 -24.25 -17.17 2.93
N VAL A 113 -24.48 -17.24 4.24
CA VAL A 113 -25.71 -16.74 4.87
C VAL A 113 -25.85 -15.22 4.68
N LEU A 114 -24.73 -14.48 4.63
CA LEU A 114 -24.76 -13.03 4.42
C LEU A 114 -25.33 -12.62 3.07
N GLU A 115 -25.24 -13.48 2.04
CA GLU A 115 -25.80 -13.21 0.71
C GLU A 115 -27.34 -13.23 0.69
N GLN A 116 -27.98 -13.78 1.74
CA GLN A 116 -29.43 -13.74 1.90
C GLN A 116 -29.94 -12.34 2.32
N LEU A 117 -29.05 -11.47 2.81
CA LEU A 117 -29.41 -10.11 3.22
C LEU A 117 -29.62 -9.19 2.00
N PRO A 118 -30.74 -8.44 1.93
CA PRO A 118 -31.01 -7.58 0.79
C PRO A 118 -29.94 -6.50 0.55
N GLY A 119 -29.27 -6.57 -0.60
CA GLY A 119 -28.21 -5.62 -0.95
C GLY A 119 -26.79 -6.15 -0.71
N ILE A 120 -26.65 -7.37 -0.19
CA ILE A 120 -25.42 -8.14 -0.21
C ILE A 120 -25.48 -9.13 -1.38
N GLY A 121 -24.47 -9.09 -2.25
CA GLY A 121 -24.24 -10.09 -3.30
C GLY A 121 -22.90 -10.82 -3.16
N PRO A 122 -22.46 -11.55 -4.21
CA PRO A 122 -21.33 -12.48 -4.17
C PRO A 122 -19.99 -11.87 -3.74
N ILE A 123 -19.74 -10.59 -4.02
CA ILE A 123 -18.50 -9.90 -3.61
C ILE A 123 -18.67 -9.27 -2.23
N THR A 124 -19.79 -8.59 -2.00
CA THR A 124 -20.01 -7.82 -0.76
C THR A 124 -20.21 -8.70 0.47
N LYS A 125 -20.56 -9.99 0.30
CA LYS A 125 -20.57 -10.94 1.44
C LYS A 125 -19.18 -11.10 2.06
N HIS A 126 -18.12 -11.09 1.24
CA HIS A 126 -16.74 -11.13 1.74
C HIS A 126 -16.35 -9.82 2.41
N HIS A 127 -16.84 -8.68 1.91
CA HIS A 127 -16.66 -7.39 2.57
C HIS A 127 -17.28 -7.43 3.97
N LEU A 128 -18.57 -7.75 4.07
CA LEU A 128 -19.26 -7.79 5.37
C LEU A 128 -18.66 -8.83 6.32
N ALA A 129 -18.35 -10.04 5.83
CA ALA A 129 -17.73 -11.09 6.63
C ALA A 129 -16.37 -10.68 7.20
N LYS A 130 -15.58 -9.93 6.43
CA LYS A 130 -14.32 -9.35 6.89
C LYS A 130 -14.59 -8.26 7.94
N ASN A 131 -15.55 -7.36 7.75
CA ASN A 131 -15.89 -6.28 8.71
C ASN A 131 -16.30 -6.79 10.08
N ILE A 132 -17.17 -7.79 10.10
CA ILE A 132 -17.68 -8.33 11.35
C ILE A 132 -16.77 -9.39 11.97
N GLY A 133 -15.61 -9.66 11.37
CA GLY A 133 -14.65 -10.67 11.79
C GLY A 133 -15.14 -12.12 11.72
N LEU A 134 -16.15 -12.41 10.90
CA LEU A 134 -16.72 -13.75 10.73
C LEU A 134 -15.71 -14.72 10.09
N LYS A 135 -14.87 -14.26 9.16
CA LYS A 135 -13.90 -15.12 8.46
C LYS A 135 -12.68 -14.35 8.00
N ASP A 136 -11.47 -14.82 8.34
CA ASP A 136 -10.24 -14.26 7.82
C ASP A 136 -10.09 -14.48 6.30
N THR A 137 -10.48 -13.48 5.51
CA THR A 137 -10.59 -13.57 4.05
C THR A 137 -10.30 -12.22 3.41
N ALA A 138 -9.96 -12.25 2.12
CA ALA A 138 -9.80 -11.05 1.31
C ALA A 138 -11.10 -10.74 0.56
N LYS A 139 -11.30 -9.48 0.16
CA LYS A 139 -12.44 -9.09 -0.67
C LYS A 139 -11.95 -9.03 -2.12
N PRO A 140 -12.43 -9.90 -3.02
CA PRO A 140 -11.99 -9.91 -4.42
C PRO A 140 -12.62 -8.76 -5.21
N ASP A 141 -12.28 -7.52 -4.87
CA ASP A 141 -12.75 -6.34 -5.59
C ASP A 141 -11.82 -5.95 -6.74
N VAL A 142 -12.21 -4.91 -7.48
CA VAL A 142 -11.45 -4.42 -8.64
C VAL A 142 -10.04 -3.95 -8.27
N TRP A 143 -9.81 -3.50 -7.05
CA TRP A 143 -8.47 -3.08 -6.62
C TRP A 143 -7.63 -4.32 -6.44
N LEU A 144 -8.07 -5.25 -5.61
CA LEU A 144 -7.31 -6.45 -5.33
C LEU A 144 -7.07 -7.28 -6.61
N ALA A 145 -8.03 -7.34 -7.52
CA ALA A 145 -7.86 -7.98 -8.83
C ALA A 145 -6.77 -7.31 -9.68
N ARG A 146 -6.70 -5.97 -9.69
CA ARG A 146 -5.63 -5.24 -10.39
C ARG A 146 -4.27 -5.41 -9.72
N CYS A 147 -4.23 -5.33 -8.39
CA CYS A 147 -2.98 -5.50 -7.66
C CYS A 147 -2.50 -6.97 -7.84
N ALA A 148 -3.40 -7.97 -7.92
CA ALA A 148 -3.07 -9.37 -8.26
C ALA A 148 -2.57 -9.57 -9.70
N GLU A 149 -3.27 -9.02 -10.69
CA GLU A 149 -2.87 -9.09 -12.10
C GLU A 149 -1.46 -8.49 -12.29
N ALA A 150 -1.20 -7.33 -11.66
CA ALA A 150 0.11 -6.71 -11.69
C ALA A 150 1.18 -7.61 -11.05
N CYS A 151 0.87 -8.26 -9.93
CA CYS A 151 1.80 -9.17 -9.25
C CYS A 151 1.94 -10.55 -9.92
N GLY A 152 1.29 -10.79 -11.06
CA GLY A 152 1.32 -12.11 -11.74
C GLY A 152 0.55 -13.21 -11.01
N ALA A 153 -0.30 -12.86 -10.04
CA ALA A 153 -1.19 -13.80 -9.36
C ALA A 153 -2.46 -14.03 -10.20
N ALA A 154 -3.02 -15.23 -10.14
CA ALA A 154 -4.26 -15.59 -10.83
C ALA A 154 -5.46 -14.79 -10.29
N ASP A 155 -5.49 -14.52 -8.99
CA ASP A 155 -6.48 -13.64 -8.38
C ASP A 155 -6.02 -13.00 -7.07
N GLY A 156 -6.88 -12.15 -6.51
CA GLY A 156 -6.63 -11.45 -5.25
C GLY A 156 -6.45 -12.36 -4.03
N HIS A 157 -7.09 -13.53 -4.00
CA HIS A 157 -6.94 -14.46 -2.89
C HIS A 157 -5.57 -15.13 -2.94
N GLU A 158 -5.08 -15.47 -4.12
CA GLU A 158 -3.71 -16.00 -4.28
C GLU A 158 -2.68 -14.97 -3.82
N LEU A 159 -2.79 -13.72 -4.27
CA LEU A 159 -1.89 -12.65 -3.82
C LEU A 159 -1.90 -12.49 -2.29
N VAL A 160 -3.10 -12.43 -1.68
CA VAL A 160 -3.21 -12.28 -0.22
C VAL A 160 -2.72 -13.52 0.52
N ALA A 161 -2.95 -14.72 -0.02
CA ALA A 161 -2.45 -15.96 0.57
C ALA A 161 -0.92 -16.01 0.56
N PHE A 162 -0.29 -15.65 -0.56
CA PHE A 162 1.15 -15.53 -0.68
C PHE A 162 1.73 -14.55 0.34
N LEU A 163 1.14 -13.35 0.46
CA LEU A 163 1.59 -12.34 1.42
C LEU A 163 1.38 -12.78 2.88
N HIS A 164 0.30 -13.52 3.17
CA HIS A 164 0.05 -14.08 4.50
C HIS A 164 1.06 -15.16 4.86
N GLU A 165 1.41 -16.04 3.93
CA GLU A 165 2.43 -17.08 4.14
C GLU A 165 3.81 -16.46 4.40
N ALA A 166 4.16 -15.41 3.65
CA ALA A 166 5.38 -14.63 3.89
C ALA A 166 5.35 -13.88 5.24
N HIS A 167 4.17 -13.45 5.70
CA HIS A 167 4.00 -12.72 6.96
C HIS A 167 2.85 -13.26 7.83
N PRO A 168 3.05 -14.39 8.53
CA PRO A 168 1.99 -15.08 9.28
C PRO A 168 1.39 -14.27 10.44
N SER A 169 2.07 -13.18 10.85
CA SER A 169 1.59 -12.27 11.88
C SER A 169 0.43 -11.37 11.42
N PHE A 170 0.20 -11.25 10.11
CA PHE A 170 -0.95 -10.52 9.55
C PHE A 170 -2.07 -11.46 9.17
N LYS A 171 -3.28 -11.13 9.61
CA LYS A 171 -4.49 -11.75 9.08
C LYS A 171 -4.67 -11.36 7.62
N LYS A 172 -5.24 -12.24 6.80
CA LYS A 172 -5.54 -11.98 5.38
C LYS A 172 -6.37 -10.72 5.19
N GLN A 173 -7.31 -10.46 6.10
CA GLN A 173 -8.11 -9.24 6.10
C GLN A 173 -7.28 -7.94 6.27
N GLN A 174 -6.21 -7.97 7.07
CA GLN A 174 -5.35 -6.82 7.29
C GLN A 174 -4.52 -6.52 6.04
N ILE A 175 -4.00 -7.57 5.40
CA ILE A 175 -3.30 -7.48 4.11
C ILE A 175 -4.23 -6.88 3.05
N ASP A 176 -5.46 -7.38 2.94
CA ASP A 176 -6.48 -6.84 2.02
C ASP A 176 -6.75 -5.35 2.26
N THR A 177 -6.87 -4.90 3.52
CA THR A 177 -7.10 -3.47 3.83
C THR A 177 -5.93 -2.62 3.34
N ILE A 178 -4.70 -3.08 3.54
CA ILE A 178 -3.50 -2.33 3.21
C ILE A 178 -3.34 -2.22 1.70
N LEU A 179 -3.52 -3.32 0.96
CA LEU A 179 -3.50 -3.30 -0.50
C LEU A 179 -4.60 -2.39 -1.05
N TRP A 180 -5.81 -2.46 -0.47
CA TRP A 180 -6.93 -1.62 -0.88
C TRP A 180 -6.66 -0.12 -0.65
N ASP A 181 -6.17 0.25 0.52
CA ASP A 181 -5.88 1.64 0.89
C ASP A 181 -4.73 2.21 0.04
N CYS A 182 -3.68 1.43 -0.21
CA CYS A 182 -2.64 1.78 -1.19
C CYS A 182 -3.25 2.01 -2.58
N CYS A 183 -3.97 1.01 -3.12
CA CYS A 183 -4.54 1.07 -4.47
C CYS A 183 -5.63 2.19 -4.59
N GLN A 184 -6.28 2.60 -3.50
CA GLN A 184 -7.24 3.73 -3.43
C GLN A 184 -6.56 5.11 -3.45
N ARG A 185 -5.49 5.31 -2.66
CA ARG A 185 -4.78 6.60 -2.59
C ARG A 185 -4.14 6.97 -3.92
N LEU A 186 -3.68 5.97 -4.65
CA LEU A 186 -3.21 6.06 -6.03
C LEU A 186 -4.23 6.66 -7.02
N GLN A 187 -5.50 6.84 -6.64
CA GLN A 187 -6.54 7.48 -7.48
C GLN A 187 -6.87 8.93 -7.10
N GLY A 188 -6.39 9.43 -5.95
CA GLY A 188 -6.84 10.68 -5.34
C GLY A 188 -6.09 11.92 -5.78
N LEU A 189 -4.96 11.77 -6.45
CA LEU A 189 -4.06 12.88 -6.79
C LEU A 189 -4.28 13.32 -8.25
N PRO A 190 -4.31 14.64 -8.54
CA PRO A 190 -4.23 15.10 -9.91
C PRO A 190 -2.91 14.62 -10.52
N PRO A 191 -2.88 14.19 -11.80
CA PRO A 191 -1.64 13.83 -12.46
C PRO A 191 -0.84 15.12 -12.72
N MET A 192 -0.08 15.54 -11.72
CA MET A 192 1.23 16.13 -11.97
C MET A 192 2.13 14.97 -12.39
N ALA A 193 2.92 15.12 -13.46
CA ALA A 193 3.89 14.08 -13.81
C ALA A 193 4.86 13.93 -12.62
N ALA A 194 4.62 12.92 -11.78
CA ALA A 194 5.51 12.60 -10.69
C ALA A 194 6.89 12.22 -11.24
N ALA A 195 7.91 12.30 -10.40
CA ALA A 195 9.27 11.92 -10.77
C ALA A 195 9.28 10.52 -11.39
N GLY A 196 9.84 10.40 -12.60
CA GLY A 196 10.03 9.10 -13.24
C GLY A 196 10.94 8.20 -12.40
N VAL A 197 10.71 6.89 -12.47
CA VAL A 197 11.54 5.88 -11.81
C VAL A 197 12.37 5.11 -12.84
N TYR A 198 13.68 5.08 -12.64
CA TYR A 198 14.59 4.18 -13.34
C TYR A 198 14.97 3.06 -12.37
N ALA A 199 14.35 1.89 -12.52
CA ALA A 199 14.55 0.75 -11.64
C ALA A 199 15.59 -0.20 -12.22
N ILE A 200 16.58 -0.59 -11.41
CA ILE A 200 17.51 -1.68 -11.70
C ILE A 200 17.36 -2.73 -10.60
N GLU A 201 16.96 -3.93 -11.01
CA GLU A 201 16.68 -5.05 -10.10
C GLU A 201 17.59 -6.22 -10.42
N GLY A 202 17.84 -7.09 -9.45
CA GLY A 202 18.61 -8.30 -9.74
C GLY A 202 17.86 -9.29 -10.65
N ALA A 203 18.61 -10.04 -11.46
CA ALA A 203 18.06 -11.07 -12.34
C ALA A 203 17.81 -12.36 -11.54
N TRP A 204 16.66 -12.44 -10.87
CA TRP A 204 16.34 -13.55 -9.97
C TRP A 204 15.92 -14.83 -10.72
N PRO A 205 16.49 -16.01 -10.39
CA PRO A 205 16.06 -17.29 -10.96
C PRO A 205 14.90 -17.96 -10.21
N THR A 206 14.46 -17.44 -9.05
CA THR A 206 13.44 -18.08 -8.21
C THR A 206 12.21 -17.18 -7.96
N PRO A 207 10.99 -17.75 -7.94
CA PRO A 207 9.72 -17.04 -7.77
C PRO A 207 9.44 -16.53 -6.33
N GLU A 208 10.36 -16.72 -5.39
CA GLU A 208 10.18 -16.33 -3.98
C GLU A 208 10.27 -14.81 -3.77
N PHE A 209 10.84 -14.07 -4.73
CA PHE A 209 10.97 -12.62 -4.68
C PHE A 209 10.12 -11.97 -5.77
N MET A 210 9.06 -11.29 -5.35
CA MET A 210 8.29 -10.43 -6.26
C MET A 210 9.21 -9.31 -6.77
N PRO A 211 9.36 -9.13 -8.09
CA PRO A 211 10.04 -7.98 -8.66
C PRO A 211 9.34 -6.69 -8.21
N ALA A 212 10.11 -5.69 -7.78
CA ALA A 212 9.50 -4.42 -7.41
C ALA A 212 8.88 -3.72 -8.62
N SER A 213 9.40 -4.02 -9.81
CA SER A 213 9.00 -3.48 -11.11
C SER A 213 7.51 -3.58 -11.34
N GLU A 214 6.88 -4.67 -10.91
CA GLU A 214 5.45 -4.88 -11.09
C GLU A 214 4.62 -3.90 -10.25
N MET A 215 5.00 -3.68 -8.99
CA MET A 215 4.36 -2.66 -8.16
C MET A 215 4.70 -1.24 -8.62
N LEU A 216 5.91 -1.01 -9.12
CA LEU A 216 6.31 0.27 -9.72
C LEU A 216 5.50 0.58 -10.98
N ARG A 217 5.14 -0.41 -11.81
CA ARG A 217 4.25 -0.23 -12.97
C ARG A 217 2.87 0.27 -12.54
N VAL A 218 2.32 -0.29 -11.46
CA VAL A 218 1.04 0.17 -10.90
C VAL A 218 1.16 1.60 -10.40
N TRP A 219 2.19 1.88 -9.61
CA TRP A 219 2.43 3.20 -9.02
C TRP A 219 2.66 4.28 -10.09
N THR A 220 3.52 4.02 -11.06
CA THR A 220 3.84 5.01 -12.13
C THR A 220 2.64 5.31 -13.01
N ARG A 221 1.85 4.29 -13.37
CA ARG A 221 0.59 4.48 -14.11
C ARG A 221 -0.42 5.32 -13.33
N ALA A 222 -0.53 5.10 -12.02
CA ALA A 222 -1.43 5.86 -11.17
C ALA A 222 -1.01 7.33 -11.03
N ASN A 223 0.29 7.60 -10.96
CA ASN A 223 0.85 8.94 -10.75
C ASN A 223 1.26 9.67 -12.03
N GLY A 224 1.02 9.08 -13.21
CA GLY A 224 1.44 9.66 -14.49
C GLY A 224 2.96 9.82 -14.62
N ALA A 225 3.74 8.99 -13.92
CA ALA A 225 5.19 8.97 -13.98
C ALA A 225 5.70 8.03 -15.09
N SER A 226 6.92 8.27 -15.58
CA SER A 226 7.63 7.33 -16.44
C SER A 226 8.27 6.20 -15.62
N LEU A 227 8.42 5.03 -16.25
CA LEU A 227 9.10 3.88 -15.66
C LEU A 227 10.06 3.26 -16.68
N ALA A 228 11.33 3.15 -16.33
CA ALA A 228 12.29 2.24 -16.94
C ALA A 228 12.60 1.12 -15.96
N VAL A 229 12.69 -0.12 -16.44
CA VAL A 229 13.01 -1.29 -15.63
C VAL A 229 14.11 -2.05 -16.34
N GLU A 230 15.24 -2.21 -15.67
CA GLU A 230 16.36 -3.03 -16.09
C GLU A 230 16.59 -4.16 -15.09
N SER A 231 17.11 -5.27 -15.60
CA SER A 231 17.53 -6.40 -14.78
C SER A 231 19.03 -6.61 -14.91
N ALA A 232 19.71 -6.84 -13.79
CA ALA A 232 21.15 -7.09 -13.71
C ALA A 232 21.43 -8.39 -12.96
N ALA A 233 22.09 -9.35 -13.63
CA ALA A 233 22.63 -10.55 -12.99
C ALA A 233 24.09 -10.35 -12.54
N THR A 234 24.81 -9.44 -13.19
CA THR A 234 26.26 -9.25 -13.05
C THR A 234 26.64 -7.81 -12.67
N ARG A 235 27.88 -7.64 -12.17
CA ARG A 235 28.44 -6.32 -11.82
C ARG A 235 28.57 -5.50 -13.09
N GLU A 236 29.01 -6.11 -14.17
CA GLU A 236 29.17 -5.47 -15.48
C GLU A 236 27.83 -4.98 -16.03
N GLU A 237 26.76 -5.78 -15.90
CA GLU A 237 25.40 -5.36 -16.27
C GLU A 237 24.89 -4.22 -15.39
N LEU A 238 25.01 -4.32 -14.06
CA LEU A 238 24.59 -3.23 -13.15
C LEU A 238 25.32 -1.93 -13.51
N LEU A 239 26.64 -1.96 -13.61
CA LEU A 239 27.43 -0.77 -13.96
C LEU A 239 27.13 -0.30 -15.39
N GLY A 240 26.75 -1.20 -16.30
CA GLY A 240 26.28 -0.88 -17.65
C GLY A 240 24.97 -0.09 -17.62
N HIS A 241 23.99 -0.57 -16.88
CA HIS A 241 22.69 0.09 -16.70
C HIS A 241 22.82 1.44 -15.99
N LEU A 242 23.71 1.54 -14.99
CA LEU A 242 24.01 2.82 -14.33
C LEU A 242 24.62 3.84 -15.31
N ARG A 243 25.48 3.42 -16.24
CA ARG A 243 25.98 4.26 -17.34
C ARG A 243 24.88 4.63 -18.33
N SER A 244 24.04 3.67 -18.73
CA SER A 244 22.90 3.95 -19.61
C SER A 244 21.94 4.98 -19.00
N TRP A 245 21.68 4.88 -17.69
CA TRP A 245 20.91 5.86 -16.94
C TRP A 245 21.59 7.24 -16.94
N SER A 246 22.90 7.31 -16.73
CA SER A 246 23.64 8.57 -16.67
C SER A 246 23.79 9.28 -18.02
N GLU A 247 23.58 8.54 -19.12
CA GLU A 247 23.56 9.02 -20.50
C GLU A 247 22.14 9.29 -21.04
N ALA A 248 21.09 8.87 -20.30
CA ALA A 248 19.69 9.03 -20.71
C ALA A 248 19.17 10.46 -20.51
N ASP A 249 18.15 10.84 -21.29
CA ASP A 249 17.47 12.13 -21.14
C ASP A 249 16.75 12.22 -19.77
N ALA A 250 16.83 13.39 -19.13
CA ALA A 250 16.73 13.63 -17.68
C ALA A 250 15.31 13.48 -17.07
N SER A 251 14.59 12.42 -17.42
CA SER A 251 13.17 12.20 -17.07
C SER A 251 12.94 11.39 -15.79
N TYR A 252 13.99 10.85 -15.17
CA TYR A 252 13.89 9.97 -14.00
C TYR A 252 14.44 10.64 -12.74
N GLY A 253 13.54 11.17 -11.91
CA GLY A 253 13.91 11.76 -10.62
C GLY A 253 14.26 10.73 -9.54
N VAL A 254 13.99 9.43 -9.77
CA VAL A 254 14.38 8.36 -8.85
C VAL A 254 15.19 7.29 -9.58
N LEU A 255 16.41 7.05 -9.12
CA LEU A 255 17.19 5.85 -9.42
C LEU A 255 16.91 4.80 -8.34
N TYR A 256 16.17 3.76 -8.69
CA TYR A 256 15.70 2.73 -7.76
C TYR A 256 16.54 1.47 -7.92
N LEU A 257 17.37 1.15 -6.93
CA LEU A 257 18.24 -0.03 -6.93
C LEU A 257 17.71 -1.05 -5.91
N ARG A 258 17.36 -2.25 -6.38
CA ARG A 258 16.81 -3.30 -5.51
C ARG A 258 17.50 -4.63 -5.69
N PHE A 259 18.32 -4.96 -4.69
CA PHE A 259 19.12 -6.16 -4.59
C PHE A 259 19.12 -6.71 -3.15
N PRO A 260 19.38 -8.00 -2.91
CA PRO A 260 19.60 -8.55 -1.59
C PRO A 260 20.76 -7.87 -0.89
N ARG A 261 20.78 -8.00 0.43
CA ARG A 261 21.86 -7.46 1.25
C ARG A 261 23.05 -8.42 1.25
N SER A 262 24.27 -7.90 1.15
CA SER A 262 25.45 -8.77 1.19
C SER A 262 25.87 -9.01 2.62
N GLY A 263 26.45 -10.18 2.90
CA GLY A 263 27.18 -10.39 4.14
C GLY A 263 28.43 -9.50 4.29
N ARG A 264 28.74 -8.61 3.32
CA ARG A 264 29.87 -7.67 3.29
C ARG A 264 29.35 -6.22 3.15
N ASP A 265 30.25 -5.24 3.09
CA ASP A 265 29.88 -3.85 2.89
C ASP A 265 29.62 -3.56 1.40
N GLY A 266 28.40 -3.12 1.06
CA GLY A 266 27.97 -2.79 -0.32
C GLY A 266 26.67 -3.50 -0.74
N LEU A 267 26.19 -3.20 -1.96
CA LEU A 267 25.08 -3.91 -2.62
C LEU A 267 25.49 -5.37 -2.90
N LEU A 268 24.71 -6.37 -2.51
CA LEU A 268 24.93 -7.76 -2.98
C LEU A 268 24.31 -7.91 -4.36
N LEU A 269 25.01 -8.57 -5.26
CA LEU A 269 24.42 -9.12 -6.46
C LEU A 269 24.38 -10.63 -6.29
N ASP A 270 23.21 -11.19 -5.96
CA ASP A 270 23.04 -12.65 -5.99
C ASP A 270 22.82 -13.09 -7.44
N GLY A 271 23.78 -13.90 -7.93
CA GLY A 271 24.02 -14.20 -9.35
C GLY A 271 25.52 -14.24 -9.69
N ILE A 272 26.35 -13.62 -8.85
CA ILE A 272 27.80 -13.59 -8.97
C ILE A 272 28.37 -14.25 -7.72
N GLY A 273 29.40 -15.09 -7.86
CA GLY A 273 30.09 -15.78 -6.76
C GLY A 273 30.76 -14.87 -5.70
N GLY A 274 29.98 -14.03 -5.00
CA GLY A 274 30.39 -13.27 -3.82
C GLY A 274 31.06 -11.91 -4.05
N ALA A 275 30.94 -11.29 -5.23
CA ALA A 275 31.45 -9.93 -5.47
C ALA A 275 30.36 -8.87 -5.21
N GLY A 276 30.56 -8.03 -4.19
CA GLY A 276 29.67 -6.90 -3.89
C GLY A 276 30.00 -5.67 -4.74
N VAL A 277 29.01 -4.81 -4.96
CA VAL A 277 29.18 -3.50 -5.60
C VAL A 277 29.11 -2.43 -4.51
N SER A 278 30.20 -1.70 -4.34
CA SER A 278 30.30 -0.64 -3.35
C SER A 278 29.69 0.68 -3.85
N LEU A 279 29.45 1.63 -2.95
CA LEU A 279 29.09 2.99 -3.34
C LEU A 279 30.17 3.65 -4.21
N GLU A 280 31.43 3.28 -4.00
CA GLU A 280 32.58 3.75 -4.79
C GLU A 280 32.49 3.26 -6.25
N ASP A 281 32.08 2.01 -6.45
CA ASP A 281 31.88 1.44 -7.79
C ASP A 281 30.74 2.15 -8.52
N ILE A 282 29.62 2.38 -7.83
CA ILE A 282 28.46 3.11 -8.37
C ILE A 282 28.88 4.53 -8.74
N ALA A 283 29.53 5.24 -7.81
CA ALA A 283 30.00 6.61 -8.02
C ALA A 283 30.91 6.68 -9.25
N SER A 284 31.89 5.77 -9.36
CA SER A 284 32.82 5.73 -10.48
C SER A 284 32.12 5.44 -11.82
N SER A 285 31.02 4.68 -11.83
CA SER A 285 30.25 4.41 -13.06
C SER A 285 29.42 5.58 -13.55
N ILE A 286 29.09 6.53 -12.68
CA ILE A 286 28.21 7.66 -12.98
C ILE A 286 28.89 9.02 -12.79
N GLU A 287 30.19 9.06 -12.46
CA GLU A 287 30.97 10.29 -12.21
C GLU A 287 31.00 11.24 -13.43
N GLN A 288 30.67 10.72 -14.62
CA GLN A 288 30.53 11.49 -15.86
C GLN A 288 29.08 11.70 -16.30
N ALA A 289 28.10 11.49 -15.41
CA ALA A 289 26.67 11.70 -15.72
C ALA A 289 26.47 13.10 -16.30
N VAL A 290 25.89 13.14 -17.50
CA VAL A 290 26.04 14.34 -18.35
C VAL A 290 25.10 15.45 -17.91
N TYR A 291 23.93 15.17 -17.33
CA TYR A 291 23.03 16.15 -16.68
C TYR A 291 22.02 15.44 -15.76
N GLY A 292 21.59 16.06 -14.66
CA GLY A 292 20.33 15.71 -13.97
C GLY A 292 20.43 14.88 -12.68
N SER A 293 21.62 14.44 -12.25
CA SER A 293 21.78 13.75 -10.97
C SER A 293 21.42 14.64 -9.79
N GLU A 294 21.64 15.95 -9.89
CA GLU A 294 21.29 16.97 -8.89
C GLU A 294 19.78 17.15 -8.66
N ASN A 295 18.97 16.57 -9.54
CA ASN A 295 17.52 16.52 -9.40
C ASN A 295 17.00 15.09 -9.20
N CYS A 296 17.90 14.15 -8.91
CA CYS A 296 17.60 12.74 -8.76
C CYS A 296 17.95 12.26 -7.34
N ILE A 297 17.13 11.36 -6.82
CA ILE A 297 17.40 10.64 -5.58
C ILE A 297 17.75 9.20 -5.94
N VAL A 298 18.83 8.68 -5.35
CA VAL A 298 19.09 7.24 -5.38
C VAL A 298 18.41 6.57 -4.18
N HIS A 299 17.61 5.56 -4.46
CA HIS A 299 16.97 4.73 -3.45
C HIS A 299 17.54 3.33 -3.51
N LEU A 300 18.23 2.92 -2.44
CA LEU A 300 18.98 1.69 -2.33
C LEU A 300 18.17 0.55 -1.71
N GLY A 301 16.83 0.53 -1.80
CA GLY A 301 15.97 -0.57 -1.32
C GLY A 301 16.43 -1.18 0.02
N PRO A 302 16.31 -2.50 0.22
CA PRO A 302 16.88 -3.22 1.38
C PRO A 302 18.43 -3.36 1.35
N CYS A 303 19.11 -2.62 0.47
CA CYS A 303 20.49 -2.84 0.06
C CYS A 303 21.50 -1.91 0.75
N TRP A 304 21.11 -1.18 1.81
CA TRP A 304 21.98 -0.19 2.44
C TRP A 304 23.31 -0.80 2.93
N PRO A 305 24.46 -0.20 2.61
CA PRO A 305 25.77 -0.74 3.01
C PRO A 305 25.93 -0.75 4.53
N ARG A 306 26.38 -1.89 5.08
CA ARG A 306 26.38 -2.15 6.52
C ARG A 306 27.28 -1.22 7.33
N SER A 307 28.46 -0.89 6.82
CA SER A 307 29.42 0.01 7.46
C SER A 307 29.33 1.47 7.01
N ALA A 308 28.48 1.80 6.04
CA ALA A 308 28.43 3.16 5.50
C ALA A 308 28.03 4.15 6.60
N THR A 309 28.96 5.03 6.94
CA THR A 309 28.72 6.16 7.82
C THR A 309 28.04 7.28 7.05
N THR A 310 27.44 8.24 7.75
CA THR A 310 26.89 9.45 7.10
C THR A 310 27.94 10.15 6.23
N LYS A 311 29.20 10.18 6.66
CA LYS A 311 30.31 10.77 5.90
C LYS A 311 30.61 10.04 4.59
N ASP A 312 30.43 8.73 4.56
CA ASP A 312 30.62 7.94 3.34
C ASP A 312 29.51 8.25 2.33
N ILE A 313 28.28 8.43 2.82
CA ILE A 313 27.15 8.85 1.99
C ILE A 313 27.29 10.29 1.50
N GLU A 314 27.72 11.22 2.36
CA GLU A 314 28.01 12.61 1.99
C GLU A 314 29.07 12.67 0.88
N ARG A 315 30.17 11.92 1.03
CA ARG A 315 31.21 11.83 -0.03
C ARG A 315 30.65 11.26 -1.33
N PHE A 316 29.78 10.25 -1.24
CA PHE A 316 29.11 9.70 -2.41
C PHE A 316 28.23 10.76 -3.10
N LEU A 317 27.44 11.52 -2.35
CA LEU A 317 26.62 12.62 -2.87
C LEU A 317 27.48 13.72 -3.51
N GLU A 318 28.57 14.13 -2.87
CA GLU A 318 29.51 15.13 -3.41
C GLU A 318 30.12 14.69 -4.75
N ARG A 319 30.45 13.41 -4.88
CA ARG A 319 31.06 12.87 -6.11
C ARG A 319 30.08 12.64 -7.24
N THR A 320 28.84 12.28 -6.92
CA THR A 320 27.82 11.88 -7.91
C THR A 320 26.86 13.02 -8.27
N GLY A 321 26.79 14.04 -7.42
CA GLY A 321 25.85 15.14 -7.56
C GLY A 321 24.40 14.78 -7.20
N PHE A 322 24.10 13.57 -6.74
CA PHE A 322 22.73 13.20 -6.37
C PHE A 322 22.12 14.14 -5.33
N ALA A 323 20.81 14.40 -5.43
CA ALA A 323 20.11 15.23 -4.46
C ALA A 323 20.01 14.57 -3.08
N ALA A 324 19.83 13.24 -3.06
CA ALA A 324 19.79 12.45 -1.83
C ALA A 324 20.05 10.96 -2.07
N VAL A 325 20.37 10.25 -0.99
CA VAL A 325 20.43 8.78 -0.92
C VAL A 325 19.45 8.30 0.13
N SER A 326 18.66 7.29 -0.19
CA SER A 326 17.70 6.66 0.73
C SER A 326 17.82 5.13 0.76
N GLY A 327 17.36 4.50 1.85
CA GLY A 327 17.34 3.05 2.02
C GLY A 327 17.24 2.64 3.49
N TYR A 328 17.49 1.37 3.83
CA TYR A 328 17.30 0.85 5.20
C TYR A 328 18.61 0.45 5.89
N ALA A 329 18.99 1.15 6.97
CA ALA A 329 20.20 0.82 7.73
C ALA A 329 20.07 -0.51 8.52
N SER A 330 18.86 -0.93 8.88
CA SER A 330 18.58 -2.25 9.47
C SER A 330 18.28 -3.31 8.41
N GLU A 331 18.33 -4.57 8.82
CA GLU A 331 17.86 -5.67 7.99
C GLU A 331 16.32 -5.66 7.97
N VAL A 332 15.75 -5.56 6.77
CA VAL A 332 14.30 -5.45 6.55
C VAL A 332 13.90 -6.54 5.57
N GLY A 333 12.80 -7.23 5.85
CA GLY A 333 12.28 -8.25 4.96
C GLY A 333 11.87 -7.69 3.59
N TRP A 334 11.82 -8.58 2.59
CA TRP A 334 11.69 -8.16 1.19
C TRP A 334 10.35 -7.46 0.93
N ALA A 335 9.24 -8.06 1.33
CA ALA A 335 7.93 -7.44 1.14
C ALA A 335 7.73 -6.22 2.05
N GLU A 336 8.32 -6.20 3.26
CA GLU A 336 8.26 -5.03 4.13
C GLU A 336 8.94 -3.81 3.54
N SER A 337 10.13 -4.00 2.97
CA SER A 337 10.85 -2.93 2.28
C SER A 337 10.12 -2.48 1.03
N LEU A 338 9.60 -3.40 0.19
CA LEU A 338 8.87 -3.02 -1.03
C LEU A 338 7.64 -2.15 -0.72
N ALA A 339 6.84 -2.55 0.27
CA ALA A 339 5.64 -1.80 0.59
C ALA A 339 5.93 -0.44 1.26
N PHE A 340 7.03 -0.31 2.02
CA PHE A 340 7.49 1.01 2.48
C PHE A 340 8.07 1.84 1.33
N ASP A 341 8.78 1.23 0.38
CA ASP A 341 9.30 1.94 -0.80
C ASP A 341 8.17 2.60 -1.60
N LEU A 342 7.02 1.93 -1.74
CA LEU A 342 5.84 2.52 -2.40
C LEU A 342 5.27 3.72 -1.65
N LEU A 343 5.21 3.66 -0.31
CA LEU A 343 4.82 4.80 0.53
C LEU A 343 5.82 5.95 0.40
N TYR A 344 7.11 5.62 0.39
CA TYR A 344 8.18 6.59 0.20
C TYR A 344 8.09 7.28 -1.18
N LEU A 345 7.90 6.50 -2.25
CA LEU A 345 7.72 7.02 -3.60
C LEU A 345 6.47 7.90 -3.71
N GLU A 346 5.36 7.52 -3.06
CA GLU A 346 4.16 8.38 -2.95
C GLU A 346 4.49 9.73 -2.30
N ARG A 347 5.28 9.74 -1.22
CA ARG A 347 5.70 11.00 -0.58
C ARG A 347 6.61 11.83 -1.47
N LEU A 348 7.49 11.19 -2.24
CA LEU A 348 8.31 11.89 -3.23
C LEU A 348 7.44 12.53 -4.31
N ALA A 349 6.40 11.86 -4.78
CA ALA A 349 5.46 12.42 -5.74
C ALA A 349 4.70 13.64 -5.19
N ASP A 350 4.33 13.63 -3.90
CA ASP A 350 3.64 14.76 -3.26
C ASP A 350 4.49 16.05 -3.24
N VAL A 351 5.82 15.91 -3.13
CA VAL A 351 6.74 17.05 -3.00
C VAL A 351 7.46 17.41 -4.30
N ALA A 352 7.45 16.51 -5.30
CA ALA A 352 8.13 16.73 -6.57
C ALA A 352 7.57 17.94 -7.32
N VAL A 353 8.45 18.85 -7.75
CA VAL A 353 8.07 20.02 -8.53
C VAL A 353 8.47 19.79 -9.99
N GLY A 354 7.49 19.54 -10.85
CA GLY A 354 7.74 19.27 -12.27
C GLY A 354 8.53 17.98 -12.54
N GLY A 355 8.42 16.99 -11.65
CA GLY A 355 9.14 15.70 -11.73
C GLY A 355 10.56 15.72 -11.18
N TRP A 356 11.06 16.87 -10.72
CA TRP A 356 12.42 17.04 -10.21
C TRP A 356 12.47 16.94 -8.68
N LEU A 357 13.45 16.20 -8.17
CA LEU A 357 13.67 15.95 -6.74
C LEU A 357 14.97 16.61 -6.26
N ARG A 358 14.96 17.95 -6.16
CA ARG A 358 16.09 18.74 -5.66
C ARG A 358 16.36 18.49 -4.17
N PRO A 359 17.55 18.83 -3.63
CA PRO A 359 17.86 18.65 -2.22
C PRO A 359 16.82 19.23 -1.27
N GLU A 360 16.28 20.43 -1.55
CA GLU A 360 15.27 21.07 -0.71
C GLU A 360 13.95 20.28 -0.69
N VAL A 361 13.60 19.67 -1.82
CA VAL A 361 12.43 18.79 -1.97
C VAL A 361 12.65 17.49 -1.20
N ALA A 362 13.82 16.88 -1.35
CA ALA A 362 14.20 15.68 -0.62
C ALA A 362 14.23 15.91 0.90
N ALA A 363 14.68 17.08 1.36
CA ALA A 363 14.62 17.47 2.77
C ALA A 363 13.17 17.56 3.27
N GLY A 364 12.24 18.08 2.48
CA GLY A 364 10.80 18.07 2.80
C GLY A 364 10.24 16.65 2.96
N CYS A 365 10.72 15.67 2.19
CA CYS A 365 10.37 14.27 2.42
C CYS A 365 10.86 13.75 3.77
N ARG A 366 12.02 14.19 4.26
CA ARG A 366 12.52 13.81 5.59
C ARG A 366 11.52 14.22 6.66
N ASP A 367 11.03 15.46 6.63
CA ASP A 367 10.05 15.95 7.60
C ASP A 367 8.74 15.15 7.58
N LEU A 368 8.28 14.76 6.37
CA LEU A 368 7.10 13.92 6.21
C LEU A 368 7.30 12.50 6.75
N LEU A 369 8.49 11.95 6.55
CA LEU A 369 8.88 10.61 7.00
C LEU A 369 9.20 10.56 8.49
N ASP A 370 9.66 11.66 9.08
CA ASP A 370 10.00 11.79 10.50
C ASP A 370 8.80 12.27 11.35
N GLY A 371 7.78 12.84 10.70
CA GLY A 371 6.56 13.34 11.33
C GLY A 371 5.75 12.25 12.06
N ALA A 372 4.73 12.68 12.82
CA ALA A 372 3.95 11.79 13.69
C ALA A 372 3.31 10.60 12.96
N ARG A 373 3.02 10.75 11.67
CA ARG A 373 2.41 9.73 10.83
C ARG A 373 3.40 8.62 10.48
N HIS A 374 4.47 8.94 9.73
CA HIS A 374 5.39 7.96 9.16
C HIS A 374 6.65 7.71 10.00
N GLY A 375 6.91 8.57 10.99
CA GLY A 375 8.07 8.53 11.87
C GLY A 375 8.27 7.21 12.60
N PRO A 376 7.23 6.63 13.26
CA PRO A 376 7.36 5.33 13.92
C PRO A 376 7.79 4.23 12.94
N LEU A 377 7.22 4.21 11.72
CA LEU A 377 7.51 3.20 10.72
C LEU A 377 8.91 3.35 10.14
N SER A 378 9.25 4.55 9.69
CA SER A 378 10.58 4.94 9.23
C SER A 378 11.66 4.50 10.24
N ARG A 379 11.49 4.84 11.52
CA ARG A 379 12.41 4.45 12.60
C ARG A 379 12.46 2.94 12.83
N SER A 380 11.31 2.25 12.83
CA SER A 380 11.26 0.79 13.06
C SER A 380 11.95 -0.02 11.96
N LEU A 381 11.93 0.49 10.72
CA LEU A 381 12.61 -0.11 9.57
C LEU A 381 14.05 0.37 9.43
N GLY A 382 14.51 1.26 10.32
CA GLY A 382 15.82 1.91 10.22
C GLY A 382 16.01 2.65 8.90
N PHE A 383 14.93 3.17 8.32
CA PHE A 383 14.99 3.94 7.09
C PHE A 383 15.88 5.17 7.28
N ARG A 384 16.68 5.47 6.27
CA ARG A 384 17.57 6.62 6.23
C ARG A 384 17.39 7.36 4.92
N LEU A 385 17.43 8.68 5.03
CA LEU A 385 17.47 9.61 3.92
C LEU A 385 18.56 10.62 4.21
N VAL A 386 19.64 10.62 3.44
CA VAL A 386 20.75 11.59 3.54
C VAL A 386 20.65 12.52 2.34
N VAL A 387 20.56 13.83 2.58
CA VAL A 387 20.32 14.85 1.56
C VAL A 387 21.64 15.60 1.31
N ALA A 388 21.91 15.95 0.06
CA ALA A 388 23.12 16.68 -0.30
C ALA A 388 23.11 18.10 0.29
N GLY A 389 24.25 18.52 0.85
CA GLY A 389 24.43 19.86 1.43
C GLY A 389 23.65 20.14 2.73
N ALA A 390 23.07 19.11 3.35
CA ALA A 390 22.31 19.20 4.60
C ALA A 390 23.18 19.22 5.87
#